data_AF-C4NCT1-F1
#
_entry.id   AF-C4NCT1-F1
#
_cell.length_a   1.000
_cell.length_b   1.000
_cell.length_c   1.000
_cell.angle_alpha   90.00
_cell.angle_beta   90.00
_cell.angle_gamma   90.00
#
_symmetry.space_group_name_H-M   'P 1'
#
loop_
_entity.id
_entity.type
_entity.pdbx_description
1 polymer ?
#
loop_
_entity_poly.entity_id
_entity_poly.type
_entity_poly.pdbx_seq_one_letter_code
_entity_poly.pdbx_strand_id
1 'polypeptide(L)' 'VPKFLRRVDTALKNIGINERVPYNAPLIQFSSWMGGDRDGNPRVTPE' A
#
# COMPACT_ATOMS: atom_id res chain seq x y z
N VAL A 1 -6.07 4.88 -3.47
CA VAL A 1 -6.02 3.46 -3.03
C VAL A 1 -7.42 2.81 -2.92
N PRO A 2 -8.43 3.37 -2.23
CA PRO A 2 -9.71 2.67 -2.03
C PRO A 2 -10.48 2.35 -3.33
N LYS A 3 -10.43 3.25 -4.33
CA LYS A 3 -11.01 3.02 -5.66
C LYS A 3 -10.33 1.87 -6.43
N PHE A 4 -9.03 1.65 -6.18
CA PHE A 4 -8.28 0.55 -6.77
C PHE A 4 -8.66 -0.79 -6.13
N LEU A 5 -8.76 -0.85 -4.80
CA LEU A 5 -9.23 -2.04 -4.08
C LEU A 5 -10.64 -2.49 -4.52
N ARG A 6 -11.54 -1.54 -4.80
CA ARG A 6 -12.86 -1.86 -5.38
C ARG A 6 -12.79 -2.48 -6.77
N ARG A 7 -11.75 -2.15 -7.55
CA ARG A 7 -11.50 -2.76 -8.87
C ARG A 7 -10.98 -4.19 -8.74
N VAL A 8 -10.20 -4.47 -7.69
CA VAL A 8 -9.76 -5.83 -7.33
C VAL A 8 -10.97 -6.70 -6.96
N ASP A 9 -11.89 -6.19 -6.14
CA ASP A 9 -13.15 -6.89 -5.82
C ASP A 9 -13.96 -7.23 -7.09
N THR A 10 -14.04 -6.32 -8.06
CA THR A 10 -14.73 -6.58 -9.34
C THR A 10 -14.01 -7.66 -10.17
N ALA A 11 -12.68 -7.65 -10.19
CA ALA A 11 -11.90 -8.66 -10.90
C ALA A 11 -12.05 -10.06 -10.26
N LEU A 12 -12.06 -10.15 -8.92
CA LEU A 12 -12.31 -11.39 -8.19
C LEU A 12 -13.68 -11.99 -8.51
N LYS A 13 -14.72 -11.15 -8.58
CA LYS A 13 -16.06 -11.58 -8.98
C LYS A 13 -16.10 -12.14 -10.39
N ASN A 14 -15.36 -11.55 -11.33
CA ASN A 14 -15.32 -12.00 -12.72
C ASN A 14 -14.67 -13.38 -12.90
N ILE A 15 -13.86 -13.84 -11.94
CA ILE A 15 -13.24 -15.18 -11.95
C ILE A 15 -13.95 -16.18 -11.04
N GLY A 16 -15.16 -15.85 -10.55
CA GLY A 16 -15.99 -16.74 -9.74
C GLY A 16 -15.79 -16.64 -8.22
N ILE A 17 -14.95 -15.70 -7.75
CA ILE A 17 -14.77 -15.44 -6.32
C ILE A 17 -15.77 -14.37 -5.87
N ASN A 18 -16.78 -14.78 -5.09
CA ASN A 18 -17.82 -13.87 -4.59
C ASN A 18 -17.44 -13.12 -3.32
N GLU A 19 -16.32 -13.46 -2.71
CA GLU A 19 -15.76 -12.78 -1.54
C GLU A 19 -15.04 -11.48 -1.94
N ARG A 20 -15.06 -10.49 -1.05
CA ARG A 20 -14.27 -9.26 -1.19
C ARG A 20 -12.91 -9.45 -0.55
N VAL A 21 -11.93 -8.66 -0.96
CA VAL A 21 -10.66 -8.58 -0.23
C VAL A 21 -10.96 -8.14 1.21
N PRO A 22 -10.44 -8.84 2.23
CA PRO A 22 -10.62 -8.43 3.63
C PRO A 22 -10.19 -6.98 3.84
N TYR A 23 -11.03 -6.20 4.51
CA TYR A 23 -10.82 -4.75 4.68
C TYR A 23 -9.55 -4.42 5.49
N ASN A 24 -9.08 -5.38 6.29
CA ASN A 24 -7.88 -5.29 7.12
C ASN A 24 -6.63 -5.86 6.43
N ALA A 25 -6.73 -6.39 5.21
CA ALA A 25 -5.56 -6.89 4.49
C ALA A 25 -4.69 -5.71 4.02
N PRO A 26 -3.39 -5.66 4.38
CA PRO A 26 -2.48 -4.60 3.96
C PRO A 26 -2.01 -4.81 2.52
N LEU A 27 -2.95 -4.83 1.56
CA LEU A 27 -2.69 -5.19 0.16
C LEU A 27 -1.73 -4.23 -0.54
N ILE A 28 -1.71 -2.97 -0.12
CA ILE A 28 -0.78 -1.95 -0.59
C ILE A 28 -0.31 -1.18 0.63
N GLN A 29 1.01 -1.11 0.81
CA GLN A 29 1.65 -0.34 1.87
C GLN A 29 2.61 0.66 1.24
N PHE A 30 2.73 1.83 1.87
CA PHE A 30 3.66 2.88 1.46
C PHE A 30 4.72 3.02 2.54
N SER A 31 5.97 3.12 2.09
CA SER A 31 7.11 3.47 2.92
C SER A 31 7.69 4.79 2.42
N SER A 32 8.40 5.50 3.29
CA SER A 32 9.06 6.76 2.95
C SER A 32 10.53 6.66 3.29
N TRP A 33 11.37 7.24 2.44
CA TRP A 33 12.78 7.47 2.70
C TRP A 33 13.05 8.90 3.21
N MET A 34 12.05 9.78 3.15
CA MET A 34 12.18 11.15 3.66
C MET A 34 12.42 11.11 5.18
N GLY A 35 13.60 11.60 5.61
CA GLY A 35 14.03 11.61 7.01
C GLY A 35 14.73 10.32 7.48
N GLY A 36 14.77 9.27 6.67
CA GLY A 36 15.43 8.00 7.00
C GLY A 36 16.66 7.70 6.15
N ASP A 37 16.69 8.14 4.89
CA ASP A 37 17.83 7.96 4.02
C ASP A 37 18.93 8.98 4.36
N ARG A 38 20.04 8.46 4.91
CA ARG A 38 21.19 9.25 5.38
C ARG A 38 22.40 9.09 4.46
N ASP A 39 22.25 8.42 3.31
CA ASP A 39 23.38 8.23 2.39
C ASP A 39 23.79 9.59 1.79
N GLY A 40 25.01 10.02 2.09
CA GLY A 40 25.59 11.27 1.58
C GLY A 40 24.96 12.59 2.09
N ASN A 41 24.00 12.58 3.03
CA ASN A 41 23.33 13.79 3.49
C ASN A 41 23.45 14.03 5.01
N PRO A 42 24.39 14.89 5.47
CA PRO A 42 24.59 15.17 6.88
C PRO A 42 23.44 15.98 7.53
N ARG A 43 22.46 16.46 6.75
CA ARG A 43 21.30 17.20 7.26
C ARG A 43 20.14 16.32 7.73
N VAL A 44 20.21 15.00 7.54
CA VAL A 44 19.23 14.07 8.11
C VAL A 44 19.71 13.69 9.49
N THR A 45 19.15 14.33 10.52
CA THR A 45 19.48 14.11 11.94
C THR A 45 18.36 13.36 12.66
N PRO A 46 18.64 12.69 13.81
CA PRO A 46 17.64 11.88 14.53
C PRO A 46 16.53 12.66 15.26
N GLU A 47 16.53 13.99 15.21
CA GLU A 47 15.73 14.90 16.04
C GLU A 47 14.55 15.51 15.29
#